data_AF-A0AAJ4ZGD1-F1
#
_entry.id   AF-A0AAJ4ZGD1-F1
#
_cell.length_a   1.000
_cell.length_b   1.000
_cell.length_c   1.000
_cell.angle_alpha   90.00
_cell.angle_beta   90.00
_cell.angle_gamma   90.00
#
_symmetry.space_group_name_H-M   'P 1'
#
loop_
_entity.id
_entity.type
_entity.pdbx_description
1 polymer ?
#
loop_
_entity_poly.entity_id
_entity_poly.type
_entity_poly.pdbx_seq_one_letter_code
_entity_poly.pdbx_strand_id
1 'polypeptide(L)'
;MEMARESIEGRLNFLRTCERLKDVLRSGHTSSGRPESTAEHSWRLSLMAMVFMDRLGDVDRAKMLELCVVHDLGEALNGDVPAPEQQGGVDKNDAERQDLLTICESLDAPMRDRIVALWDEYARGATPEARAVKALDKLETMLQHTQGRNPPDFDYAFNLAYGRQYTDATPFLRAVRERIDEATRERGAAARLAPHEVGSDLTIARGKRDEHCTDRPGLHSGHHSPIGEAGAMRRARRCA
;
A
#
# COMPACT_ATOMS: atom_id res chain seq x y z
N MET A 1 27.68 -1.04 27.07
CA MET A 1 27.51 0.02 26.05
C MET A 1 27.54 -0.55 24.64
N GLU A 2 28.43 -1.50 24.33
CA GLU A 2 28.44 -2.28 23.05
C GLU A 2 27.07 -2.92 22.74
N MET A 3 26.53 -3.74 23.65
CA MET A 3 25.22 -4.42 23.52
C MET A 3 24.04 -3.47 23.30
N ALA A 4 24.12 -2.25 23.86
CA ALA A 4 23.07 -1.24 23.68
C ALA A 4 23.17 -0.54 22.32
N ARG A 5 24.39 -0.36 21.80
CA ARG A 5 24.65 0.20 20.48
C ARG A 5 24.31 -0.79 19.36
N GLU A 6 24.61 -2.07 19.56
CA GLU A 6 24.23 -3.17 18.66
C GLU A 6 22.70 -3.32 18.55
N SER A 7 21.96 -3.18 19.67
CA SER A 7 20.50 -3.18 19.65
C SER A 7 19.90 -1.98 18.88
N ILE A 8 20.49 -0.78 19.00
CA ILE A 8 20.00 0.42 18.28
C ILE A 8 20.20 0.28 16.77
N GLU A 9 21.41 -0.06 16.31
CA GLU A 9 21.65 -0.21 14.86
C GLU A 9 20.81 -1.34 14.25
N GLY A 10 20.66 -2.45 14.98
CA GLY A 10 19.77 -3.53 14.59
C GLY A 10 18.32 -3.07 14.38
N ARG A 11 17.78 -2.33 15.36
CA ARG A 11 16.43 -1.73 15.27
C ARG A 11 16.31 -0.71 14.14
N LEU A 12 17.33 0.12 13.91
CA LEU A 12 17.33 1.07 12.80
C LEU A 12 17.37 0.35 11.45
N ASN A 13 18.13 -0.75 11.33
CA ASN A 13 18.16 -1.57 10.12
C ASN A 13 16.82 -2.24 9.84
N PHE A 14 16.17 -2.81 10.86
CA PHE A 14 14.80 -3.30 10.76
C PHE A 14 13.86 -2.23 10.20
N LEU A 15 13.86 -1.04 10.79
CA LEU A 15 12.99 0.07 10.36
C LEU A 15 13.31 0.54 8.93
N ARG A 16 14.60 0.58 8.53
CA ARG A 16 15.01 0.89 7.15
C ARG A 16 14.48 -0.14 6.15
N THR A 17 14.42 -1.42 6.53
CA THR A 17 13.84 -2.46 5.67
C THR A 17 12.32 -2.33 5.58
N CYS A 18 11.62 -2.14 6.70
CA CYS A 18 10.15 -1.98 6.72
C CYS A 18 9.66 -0.73 5.98
N GLU A 19 10.52 0.28 5.82
CA GLU A 19 10.22 1.49 5.06
C GLU A 19 9.76 1.19 3.62
N ARG A 20 10.24 0.08 3.03
CA ARG A 20 9.84 -0.40 1.69
C ARG A 20 8.34 -0.58 1.54
N LEU A 21 7.60 -0.84 2.62
CA LEU A 21 6.13 -0.94 2.59
C LEU A 21 5.44 0.34 2.11
N LYS A 22 6.13 1.49 2.13
CA LYS A 22 5.61 2.73 1.53
C LYS A 22 5.51 2.65 0.00
N ASP A 23 6.35 1.82 -0.62
CA ASP A 23 6.42 1.63 -2.07
C ASP A 23 5.83 0.27 -2.51
N VAL A 24 5.48 -0.62 -1.58
CA VAL A 24 4.67 -1.82 -1.88
C VAL A 24 3.24 -1.38 -2.15
N LEU A 25 2.81 -1.47 -3.42
CA LEU A 25 1.48 -1.05 -3.85
C LEU A 25 0.48 -2.20 -3.77
N ARG A 26 -0.73 -1.88 -3.33
CA ARG A 26 -1.89 -2.78 -3.23
C ARG A 26 -2.81 -2.60 -4.44
N SER A 27 -3.76 -3.53 -4.61
CA SER A 27 -4.83 -3.42 -5.61
C SER A 27 -5.83 -2.28 -5.33
N GLY A 28 -5.91 -1.82 -4.08
CA GLY A 28 -6.76 -0.70 -3.67
C GLY A 28 -6.31 0.62 -4.27
N HIS A 29 -7.26 1.45 -4.71
CA HIS A 29 -6.97 2.77 -5.27
C HIS A 29 -7.59 3.86 -4.41
N THR A 30 -6.88 4.95 -4.17
CA THR A 30 -7.40 6.16 -3.51
C THR A 30 -8.52 6.84 -4.32
N SER A 31 -9.24 7.78 -3.72
CA SER A 31 -10.28 8.55 -4.41
C SER A 31 -9.75 9.45 -5.54
N SER A 32 -8.45 9.75 -5.56
CA SER A 32 -7.78 10.43 -6.67
C SER A 32 -7.31 9.47 -7.77
N GLY A 33 -7.28 8.16 -7.49
CA GLY A 33 -6.88 7.10 -8.44
C GLY A 33 -5.42 6.65 -8.31
N ARG A 34 -4.67 7.12 -7.31
CA ARG A 34 -3.35 6.55 -6.99
C ARG A 34 -3.53 5.19 -6.30
N PRO A 35 -2.75 4.15 -6.65
CA PRO A 35 -2.68 2.91 -5.87
C PRO A 35 -2.27 3.19 -4.43
N GLU A 36 -2.97 2.58 -3.48
CA GLU A 36 -2.65 2.58 -2.05
C GLU A 36 -1.37 1.76 -1.80
N SER A 37 -0.55 2.15 -0.82
CA SER A 37 0.56 1.30 -0.37
C SER A 37 0.23 0.48 0.87
N THR A 38 0.95 -0.61 1.11
CA THR A 38 0.79 -1.46 2.31
C THR A 38 0.96 -0.66 3.62
N ALA A 39 1.86 0.32 3.64
CA ALA A 39 1.99 1.23 4.78
C ALA A 39 0.75 2.10 5.01
N GLU A 40 0.11 2.60 3.94
CA GLU A 40 -1.11 3.41 4.02
C GLU A 40 -2.31 2.59 4.49
N HIS A 41 -2.44 1.35 3.97
CA HIS A 41 -3.41 0.36 4.44
C HIS A 41 -3.25 0.09 5.94
N SER A 42 -2.04 -0.27 6.38
CA SER A 42 -1.76 -0.58 7.79
C SER A 42 -2.04 0.61 8.72
N TRP A 43 -1.75 1.83 8.26
CA TRP A 43 -2.11 3.04 8.98
C TRP A 43 -3.63 3.20 9.12
N ARG A 44 -4.39 3.07 8.03
CA ARG A 44 -5.85 3.26 8.09
C ARG A 44 -6.56 2.10 8.79
N LEU A 45 -6.04 0.88 8.69
CA LEU A 45 -6.47 -0.26 9.49
C LEU A 45 -6.32 0.02 10.99
N SER A 46 -5.16 0.55 11.41
CA SER A 46 -4.92 0.93 12.80
C SER A 46 -5.91 2.01 13.26
N LEU A 47 -6.16 3.01 12.41
CA LEU A 47 -7.17 4.04 12.68
C LEU A 47 -8.59 3.45 12.79
N MET A 48 -8.94 2.53 11.90
CA MET A 48 -10.23 1.83 11.92
C MET A 48 -10.39 1.00 13.20
N ALA A 49 -9.35 0.30 13.64
CA ALA A 49 -9.33 -0.41 14.92
C ALA A 49 -9.55 0.57 16.08
N MET A 50 -8.89 1.73 16.08
CA MET A 50 -9.09 2.74 17.12
C MET A 50 -10.53 3.26 17.18
N VAL A 51 -11.20 3.40 16.03
CA VAL A 51 -12.57 3.89 15.94
C VAL A 51 -13.60 2.86 16.42
N PHE A 52 -13.30 1.57 16.33
CA PHE A 52 -14.27 0.50 16.61
C PHE A 52 -13.92 -0.39 17.82
N MET A 53 -12.73 -0.28 18.42
CA MET A 53 -12.30 -1.18 19.50
C MET A 53 -13.17 -1.15 20.75
N ASP A 54 -13.92 -0.08 21.01
CA ASP A 54 -14.92 -0.01 22.09
C ASP A 54 -16.14 -0.90 21.83
N ARG A 55 -16.34 -1.37 20.59
CA ARG A 55 -17.46 -2.21 20.16
C ARG A 55 -17.09 -3.68 19.97
N LEU A 56 -15.82 -4.04 20.15
CA LEU A 56 -15.30 -5.39 19.89
C LEU A 56 -15.28 -6.30 21.12
N GLY A 57 -15.84 -5.84 22.24
CA GLY A 57 -15.89 -6.58 23.50
C GLY A 57 -14.64 -6.36 24.35
N ASP A 58 -14.27 -7.36 25.14
CA ASP A 58 -13.07 -7.33 25.98
C ASP A 58 -11.86 -7.75 25.14
N VAL A 59 -11.13 -6.76 24.63
CA VAL A 59 -9.95 -6.92 23.78
C VAL A 59 -8.82 -6.05 24.30
N ASP A 60 -7.59 -6.54 24.22
CA ASP A 60 -6.41 -5.73 24.49
C ASP A 60 -6.17 -4.74 23.33
N ARG A 61 -6.47 -3.47 23.61
CA ARG A 61 -6.36 -2.37 22.64
C ARG A 61 -4.93 -2.13 22.17
N ALA A 62 -3.95 -2.26 23.05
CA ALA A 62 -2.55 -2.06 22.67
C ALA A 62 -2.11 -3.18 21.72
N LYS A 63 -2.46 -4.43 22.07
CA LYS A 63 -2.17 -5.60 21.24
C LYS A 63 -2.86 -5.52 19.87
N MET A 64 -4.11 -5.05 19.80
CA MET A 64 -4.79 -4.85 18.52
C MET A 64 -4.01 -3.92 17.58
N LEU A 65 -3.51 -2.80 18.10
CA LEU A 65 -2.72 -1.86 17.29
C LEU A 65 -1.38 -2.47 16.89
N GLU A 66 -0.73 -3.24 17.78
CA GLU A 66 0.48 -3.99 17.42
C GLU A 66 0.22 -4.97 16.28
N LEU A 67 -0.88 -5.73 16.33
CA LEU A 67 -1.29 -6.65 15.27
C LEU A 67 -1.54 -5.92 13.94
N CYS A 68 -2.26 -4.78 13.96
CA CYS A 68 -2.47 -3.96 12.76
C CYS A 68 -1.14 -3.50 12.13
N VAL A 69 -0.14 -3.14 12.95
CA VAL A 69 1.15 -2.67 12.44
C VAL A 69 2.01 -3.81 11.89
N VAL A 70 1.95 -5.01 12.50
CA VAL A 70 2.86 -6.11 12.10
C VAL A 70 2.34 -6.99 10.97
N HIS A 71 1.02 -7.00 10.71
CA HIS A 71 0.38 -8.06 9.91
C HIS A 71 0.96 -8.25 8.50
N ASP A 72 1.27 -7.16 7.80
CA ASP A 72 1.80 -7.17 6.43
C ASP A 72 3.31 -6.88 6.37
N LEU A 73 4.05 -7.02 7.49
CA LEU A 73 5.50 -6.74 7.50
C LEU A 73 6.30 -7.61 6.51
N GLY A 74 5.86 -8.85 6.28
CA GLY A 74 6.49 -9.77 5.33
C GLY A 74 6.48 -9.25 3.89
N GLU A 75 5.50 -8.41 3.52
CA GLU A 75 5.36 -7.87 2.17
C GLU A 75 6.52 -6.92 1.78
N ALA A 76 7.34 -6.48 2.73
CA ALA A 76 8.46 -5.56 2.46
C ALA A 76 9.57 -6.16 1.57
N LEU A 77 9.60 -7.48 1.39
CA LEU A 77 10.58 -8.15 0.52
C LEU A 77 10.01 -8.56 -0.83
N ASN A 78 8.88 -9.28 -0.84
CA ASN A 78 8.30 -9.85 -2.07
C ASN A 78 6.98 -9.19 -2.52
N GLY A 79 6.52 -8.15 -1.82
CA GLY A 79 5.35 -7.35 -2.19
C GLY A 79 4.00 -7.94 -1.73
N ASP A 80 2.94 -7.19 -2.01
CA ASP A 80 1.54 -7.63 -1.78
C ASP A 80 1.09 -8.56 -2.91
N VAL A 81 0.38 -9.62 -2.53
CA VAL A 81 -0.32 -10.52 -3.46
C VAL A 81 -1.82 -10.35 -3.22
N PRO A 82 -2.58 -9.81 -4.18
CA PRO A 82 -4.02 -9.58 -4.04
C PRO A 82 -4.81 -10.86 -3.77
N ALA A 83 -5.86 -10.77 -2.95
CA ALA A 83 -6.67 -11.92 -2.57
C ALA A 83 -7.22 -12.78 -3.74
N PRO A 84 -7.65 -12.21 -4.89
CA PRO A 84 -8.07 -13.02 -6.03
C PRO A 84 -6.95 -13.90 -6.63
N GLU A 85 -5.69 -13.51 -6.48
CA GLU A 85 -4.52 -14.16 -7.08
C GLU A 85 -3.89 -15.23 -6.16
N GLN A 86 -4.36 -15.34 -4.91
CA GLN A 86 -3.82 -16.28 -3.91
C GLN A 86 -4.28 -17.74 -4.10
N GLN A 87 -5.07 -18.05 -5.14
CA GLN A 87 -5.61 -19.40 -5.36
C GLN A 87 -4.63 -20.29 -6.13
N GLY A 88 -4.14 -21.36 -5.49
CA GLY A 88 -3.45 -22.47 -6.18
C GLY A 88 -1.92 -22.43 -6.25
N GLY A 89 -1.25 -21.60 -5.43
CA GLY A 89 0.22 -21.48 -5.35
C GLY A 89 0.84 -21.93 -4.01
N VAL A 90 2.12 -21.55 -3.79
CA VAL A 90 2.83 -21.64 -2.50
C VAL A 90 1.97 -20.99 -1.41
N ASP A 91 1.94 -21.55 -0.19
CA ASP A 91 1.21 -20.94 0.92
C ASP A 91 1.75 -19.52 1.15
N LYS A 92 0.94 -18.50 0.81
CA LYS A 92 1.28 -17.07 0.97
C LYS A 92 1.82 -16.81 2.38
N ASN A 93 1.22 -17.44 3.39
CA ASN A 93 1.66 -17.24 4.76
C ASN A 93 3.06 -17.81 5.01
N ASP A 94 3.43 -18.95 4.41
CA ASP A 94 4.78 -19.51 4.59
C ASP A 94 5.84 -18.61 3.96
N ALA A 95 5.57 -18.07 2.77
CA ALA A 95 6.46 -17.13 2.10
C ALA A 95 6.61 -15.82 2.90
N GLU A 96 5.50 -15.21 3.30
CA GLU A 96 5.50 -13.98 4.11
C GLU A 96 6.15 -14.18 5.48
N ARG A 97 5.96 -15.34 6.09
CA ARG A 97 6.61 -15.69 7.34
C ARG A 97 8.13 -15.78 7.17
N GLN A 98 8.59 -16.37 6.07
CA GLN A 98 10.01 -16.45 5.78
C GLN A 98 10.60 -15.05 5.54
N ASP A 99 9.88 -14.18 4.83
CA ASP A 99 10.29 -12.80 4.63
C ASP A 99 10.34 -12.02 5.95
N LEU A 100 9.33 -12.20 6.81
CA LEU A 100 9.31 -11.60 8.14
C LEU A 100 10.53 -12.02 8.97
N LEU A 101 10.88 -13.31 8.95
CA LEU A 101 12.05 -13.82 9.65
C LEU A 101 13.31 -13.11 9.17
N THR A 102 13.49 -12.97 7.85
CA THR A 102 14.63 -12.26 7.24
C THR A 102 14.66 -10.78 7.65
N ILE A 103 13.52 -10.07 7.62
CA ILE A 103 13.45 -8.65 8.03
C ILE A 103 13.84 -8.51 9.52
N CYS A 104 13.45 -9.47 10.36
CA CYS A 104 13.71 -9.44 11.80
C CYS A 104 15.11 -9.94 12.21
N GLU A 105 15.96 -10.43 11.29
CA GLU A 105 17.32 -10.92 11.60
C GLU A 105 18.19 -9.86 12.28
N SER A 106 17.95 -8.59 11.96
CA SER A 106 18.67 -7.45 12.53
C SER A 106 18.25 -7.12 13.97
N LEU A 107 17.15 -7.67 14.49
CA LEU A 107 16.66 -7.39 15.83
C LEU A 107 17.29 -8.30 16.89
N ASP A 108 17.38 -7.79 18.12
CA ASP A 108 17.67 -8.63 19.28
C ASP A 108 16.57 -9.67 19.50
N ALA A 109 16.96 -10.83 20.07
CA ALA A 109 16.07 -11.98 20.20
C ALA A 109 14.72 -11.65 20.87
N PRO A 110 14.66 -10.93 22.01
CA PRO A 110 13.38 -10.55 22.62
C PRO A 110 12.44 -9.78 21.69
N MET A 111 12.96 -8.82 20.91
CA MET A 111 12.13 -8.03 20.00
C MET A 111 11.72 -8.81 18.75
N ARG A 112 12.65 -9.56 18.14
CA ARG A 112 12.35 -10.47 17.02
C ARG A 112 11.25 -11.45 17.40
N ASP A 113 11.41 -12.14 18.52
CA ASP A 113 10.50 -13.21 18.94
C ASP A 113 9.10 -12.64 19.23
N ARG A 114 9.01 -11.40 19.76
CA ARG A 114 7.73 -10.70 19.94
C ARG A 114 7.03 -10.40 18.61
N ILE A 115 7.73 -9.83 17.63
CA ILE A 115 7.15 -9.47 16.33
C ILE A 115 6.69 -10.73 15.58
N VAL A 116 7.52 -11.77 15.55
CA VAL A 116 7.18 -13.05 14.93
C VAL A 116 5.97 -13.69 15.62
N ALA A 117 5.90 -13.65 16.95
CA ALA A 117 4.75 -14.19 17.69
C ALA A 117 3.45 -13.43 17.38
N LEU A 118 3.48 -12.09 17.29
CA LEU A 118 2.32 -11.29 16.90
C LEU A 118 1.86 -11.62 15.49
N TRP A 119 2.79 -11.73 14.54
CA TRP A 119 2.46 -12.11 13.18
C TRP A 119 1.87 -13.52 13.10
N ASP A 120 2.49 -14.51 13.77
CA ASP A 120 1.98 -15.89 13.82
C ASP A 120 0.59 -15.97 14.47
N GLU A 121 0.32 -15.10 15.45
CA GLU A 121 -0.98 -14.98 16.09
C GLU A 121 -2.03 -14.41 15.12
N TYR A 122 -1.68 -13.33 14.41
CA TYR A 122 -2.51 -12.76 13.35
C TYR A 122 -2.80 -13.80 12.27
N ALA A 123 -1.78 -14.40 11.67
CA ALA A 123 -1.89 -15.34 10.57
C ALA A 123 -2.85 -16.50 10.91
N ARG A 124 -2.76 -17.05 12.13
CA ARG A 124 -3.64 -18.12 12.62
C ARG A 124 -5.00 -17.66 13.14
N GLY A 125 -5.19 -16.36 13.39
CA GLY A 125 -6.39 -15.85 14.06
C GLY A 125 -6.59 -16.48 15.45
N ALA A 126 -5.50 -16.64 16.22
CA ALA A 126 -5.49 -17.47 17.42
C ALA A 126 -6.21 -16.84 18.63
N THR A 127 -6.41 -15.52 18.63
CA THR A 127 -6.96 -14.76 19.76
C THR A 127 -8.19 -13.94 19.35
N PRO A 128 -9.00 -13.43 20.30
CA PRO A 128 -10.03 -12.45 20.01
C PRO A 128 -9.48 -11.23 19.25
N GLU A 129 -8.33 -10.69 19.66
CA GLU A 129 -7.68 -9.55 19.02
C GLU A 129 -7.29 -9.87 17.56
N ALA A 130 -6.61 -10.99 17.33
CA ALA A 130 -6.18 -11.40 15.99
C ALA A 130 -7.37 -11.63 15.05
N ARG A 131 -8.45 -12.25 15.52
CA ARG A 131 -9.68 -12.45 14.74
C ARG A 131 -10.38 -11.13 14.43
N ALA A 132 -10.41 -10.22 15.40
CA ALA A 132 -10.96 -8.88 15.20
C ALA A 132 -10.13 -8.09 14.18
N VAL A 133 -8.80 -8.07 14.29
CA VAL A 133 -7.92 -7.40 13.32
C VAL A 133 -8.03 -8.03 11.95
N LYS A 134 -8.12 -9.36 11.82
CA LYS A 134 -8.40 -10.01 10.53
C LYS A 134 -9.74 -9.55 9.93
N ALA A 135 -10.80 -9.45 10.74
CA ALA A 135 -12.08 -8.96 10.23
C ALA A 135 -11.98 -7.50 9.77
N LEU A 136 -11.32 -6.64 10.56
CA LEU A 136 -11.12 -5.24 10.24
C LEU A 136 -10.25 -5.06 8.98
N ASP A 137 -9.20 -5.86 8.80
CA ASP A 137 -8.35 -5.86 7.59
C ASP A 137 -9.18 -6.06 6.32
N LYS A 138 -10.09 -7.04 6.33
CA LYS A 138 -11.00 -7.26 5.19
C LYS A 138 -11.97 -6.11 4.99
N LEU A 139 -12.54 -5.59 6.08
CA LEU A 139 -13.49 -4.47 6.02
C LEU A 139 -12.82 -3.18 5.52
N GLU A 140 -11.60 -2.91 5.96
CA GLU A 140 -10.78 -1.78 5.54
C GLU A 140 -10.58 -1.84 4.02
N THR A 141 -10.10 -3.00 3.52
CA THR A 141 -9.84 -3.18 2.08
C THR A 141 -11.12 -2.98 1.25
N MET A 142 -12.25 -3.54 1.71
CA MET A 142 -13.54 -3.33 1.03
C MET A 142 -14.00 -1.87 1.11
N LEU A 143 -13.80 -1.19 2.23
CA LEU A 143 -14.09 0.24 2.37
C LEU A 143 -13.26 1.07 1.39
N GLN A 144 -11.97 0.76 1.21
CA GLN A 144 -11.12 1.38 0.20
C GLN A 144 -11.75 1.24 -1.19
N HIS A 145 -12.20 0.03 -1.55
CA HIS A 145 -12.84 -0.23 -2.84
C HIS A 145 -14.15 0.56 -3.03
N THR A 146 -14.89 0.87 -1.97
CA THR A 146 -16.10 1.71 -2.10
C THR A 146 -15.79 3.19 -2.35
N GLN A 147 -14.62 3.66 -1.92
CA GLN A 147 -14.19 5.06 -2.05
C GLN A 147 -13.28 5.30 -3.27
N GLY A 148 -12.53 4.28 -3.67
CA GLY A 148 -11.48 4.33 -4.67
C GLY A 148 -11.94 4.54 -6.09
N ARG A 149 -11.09 5.17 -6.92
CA ARG A 149 -11.22 5.10 -8.38
C ARG A 149 -10.64 3.78 -8.87
N ASN A 150 -11.40 2.72 -8.69
CA ASN A 150 -11.01 1.38 -9.14
C ASN A 150 -10.96 1.32 -10.68
N PRO A 151 -10.12 0.44 -11.25
CA PRO A 151 -10.04 0.26 -12.69
C PRO A 151 -11.36 -0.26 -13.29
N PRO A 152 -11.60 -0.10 -14.60
CA PRO A 152 -12.87 -0.46 -15.24
C PRO A 152 -13.25 -1.94 -15.12
N ASP A 153 -12.27 -2.82 -14.97
CA ASP A 153 -12.43 -4.28 -14.84
C ASP A 153 -12.49 -4.77 -13.39
N PHE A 154 -12.58 -3.86 -12.41
CA PHE A 154 -12.64 -4.22 -11.00
C PHE A 154 -13.88 -5.09 -10.65
N ASP A 155 -13.64 -6.24 -10.03
CA ASP A 155 -14.69 -7.18 -9.61
C ASP A 155 -15.28 -6.82 -8.23
N TYR A 156 -16.32 -6.00 -8.23
CA TYR A 156 -17.09 -5.71 -7.00
C TYR A 156 -17.82 -6.94 -6.43
N ALA A 157 -18.11 -7.97 -7.23
CA ALA A 157 -18.83 -9.14 -6.73
C ALA A 157 -17.93 -10.01 -5.83
N PHE A 158 -16.63 -10.09 -6.12
CA PHE A 158 -15.65 -10.74 -5.25
C PHE A 158 -15.73 -10.24 -3.81
N ASN A 159 -15.77 -8.91 -3.62
CA ASN A 159 -15.86 -8.29 -2.29
C ASN A 159 -17.05 -8.83 -1.48
N LEU A 160 -18.20 -9.13 -2.10
CA LEU A 160 -19.41 -9.56 -1.41
C LEU A 160 -19.32 -10.96 -0.77
N ALA A 161 -18.38 -11.79 -1.23
CA ALA A 161 -18.10 -13.11 -0.68
C ALA A 161 -16.81 -13.12 0.17
N TYR A 162 -15.84 -12.28 -0.18
CA TYR A 162 -14.53 -12.22 0.47
C TYR A 162 -14.63 -11.95 1.98
N GLY A 163 -13.82 -12.66 2.76
CA GLY A 163 -13.63 -12.39 4.19
C GLY A 163 -14.81 -12.72 5.12
N ARG A 164 -15.92 -13.29 4.64
CA ARG A 164 -17.12 -13.51 5.47
C ARG A 164 -16.90 -14.36 6.72
N GLN A 165 -16.02 -15.35 6.66
CA GLN A 165 -15.65 -16.16 7.83
C GLN A 165 -15.17 -15.31 9.03
N TYR A 166 -14.58 -14.14 8.77
CA TYR A 166 -14.14 -13.19 9.81
C TYR A 166 -15.18 -12.11 10.07
N THR A 167 -15.77 -11.53 9.02
CA THR A 167 -16.68 -10.38 9.18
C THR A 167 -18.04 -10.77 9.74
N ASP A 168 -18.46 -12.03 9.63
CA ASP A 168 -19.74 -12.50 10.16
C ASP A 168 -19.65 -13.04 11.60
N ALA A 169 -18.44 -13.00 12.20
CA ALA A 169 -18.10 -13.62 13.48
C ALA A 169 -18.84 -12.99 14.68
N THR A 170 -19.19 -11.71 14.61
CA THR A 170 -19.98 -11.03 15.64
C THR A 170 -21.12 -10.22 15.01
N PRO A 171 -22.23 -9.98 15.74
CA PRO A 171 -23.31 -9.12 15.25
C PRO A 171 -22.82 -7.72 14.84
N PHE A 172 -21.86 -7.16 15.59
CA PHE A 172 -21.31 -5.85 15.30
C PHE A 172 -20.50 -5.82 14.00
N LEU A 173 -19.55 -6.76 13.82
CA LEU A 173 -18.75 -6.85 12.59
C LEU A 173 -19.64 -7.09 11.37
N ARG A 174 -20.69 -7.92 11.53
CA ARG A 174 -21.68 -8.15 10.48
C ARG A 174 -22.43 -6.88 10.11
N ALA A 175 -22.84 -6.08 11.10
CA ALA A 175 -23.51 -4.81 10.83
C ALA A 175 -22.60 -3.82 10.07
N VAL A 176 -21.31 -3.74 10.42
CA VAL A 176 -20.33 -2.93 9.65
C VAL A 176 -20.20 -3.48 8.23
N ARG A 177 -20.08 -4.80 8.09
CA ARG A 177 -20.00 -5.49 6.80
C ARG A 177 -21.19 -5.20 5.90
N GLU A 178 -22.41 -5.23 6.44
CA GLU A 178 -23.64 -4.98 5.68
C GLU A 178 -23.67 -3.57 5.07
N ARG A 179 -23.17 -2.57 5.79
CA ARG A 179 -23.05 -1.19 5.27
C ARG A 179 -22.04 -1.08 4.13
N ILE A 180 -20.91 -1.78 4.24
CA ILE A 180 -19.90 -1.81 3.18
C ILE A 180 -20.39 -2.61 1.97
N ASP A 181 -21.14 -3.70 2.18
CA ASP A 181 -21.76 -4.48 1.11
C ASP A 181 -22.81 -3.65 0.34
N GLU A 182 -23.61 -2.83 1.04
CA GLU A 182 -24.54 -1.88 0.42
C GLU A 182 -23.81 -0.92 -0.52
N ALA A 183 -22.79 -0.22 -0.01
CA ALA A 183 -21.96 0.68 -0.82
C ALA A 183 -21.24 -0.06 -1.97
N THR A 184 -20.79 -1.30 -1.75
CA THR A 184 -20.16 -2.14 -2.78
C THR A 184 -21.13 -2.43 -3.93
N ARG A 185 -22.40 -2.77 -3.62
CA ARG A 185 -23.42 -3.02 -4.64
C ARG A 185 -23.74 -1.76 -5.44
N GLU A 186 -23.84 -0.60 -4.78
CA GLU A 186 -24.06 0.70 -5.44
C GLU A 186 -22.93 1.04 -6.41
N ARG A 187 -21.68 0.90 -5.96
CA ARG A 187 -20.48 1.12 -6.80
C ARG A 187 -20.43 0.17 -7.99
N GLY A 188 -20.71 -1.12 -7.77
CA GLY A 188 -20.76 -2.11 -8.84
C GLY A 188 -21.89 -1.85 -9.84
N ALA A 189 -23.05 -1.36 -9.40
CA ALA A 189 -24.13 -0.96 -10.29
C ALA A 189 -23.77 0.28 -11.11
N ALA A 190 -23.18 1.30 -10.49
CA ALA A 190 -22.71 2.50 -11.17
C ALA A 190 -21.64 2.19 -12.23
N ALA A 191 -20.67 1.32 -11.90
CA ALA A 191 -19.61 0.92 -12.83
C ALA A 191 -20.16 0.24 -14.10
N ARG A 192 -21.21 -0.59 -13.98
CA ARG A 192 -21.86 -1.25 -15.13
C ARG A 192 -22.63 -0.29 -16.05
N LEU A 193 -23.05 0.87 -15.52
CA LEU A 193 -23.80 1.88 -16.25
C LEU A 193 -22.89 2.96 -16.85
N ALA A 194 -21.61 3.01 -16.46
CA ALA A 194 -20.65 3.95 -17.00
C ALA A 194 -20.38 3.63 -18.49
N PRO A 195 -20.36 4.63 -19.39
CA PRO A 195 -19.97 4.39 -20.77
C PRO A 195 -18.54 3.86 -20.81
N HIS A 196 -18.28 2.78 -21.56
CA HIS A 196 -16.91 2.44 -21.94
C HIS A 196 -16.38 3.58 -22.82
N GLU A 197 -15.50 4.43 -22.28
CA GLU A 197 -14.71 5.33 -23.12
C GLU A 197 -13.81 4.44 -24.00
N VAL A 198 -14.24 4.23 -25.24
CA VAL A 198 -13.38 3.69 -26.29
C VAL A 198 -12.29 4.74 -26.48
N GLY A 199 -11.05 4.42 -26.07
CA GLY A 199 -9.90 5.28 -26.29
C GLY A 199 -9.83 5.67 -27.77
N SER A 200 -10.15 6.93 -28.07
CA SER A 200 -9.97 7.49 -29.40
C SER A 200 -8.48 7.73 -29.60
N ASP A 201 -7.81 6.73 -30.17
CA ASP A 201 -6.44 6.86 -30.67
C ASP A 201 -6.47 7.77 -31.91
N LEU A 202 -6.58 9.09 -31.69
CA LEU A 202 -6.46 10.10 -32.72
C LEU A 202 -4.98 10.25 -33.08
N THR A 203 -4.53 9.34 -33.94
CA THR A 203 -3.31 9.49 -34.73
C THR A 203 -3.43 10.78 -35.56
N ILE A 204 -2.73 11.85 -35.16
CA ILE A 204 -2.56 13.03 -36.00
C ILE A 204 -1.57 12.68 -37.12
N ALA A 205 -2.12 12.23 -38.25
CA ALA A 205 -1.38 12.08 -39.49
C ALA A 205 -1.22 13.45 -40.19
N ARG A 206 0.03 13.70 -40.59
CA ARG A 206 0.60 14.79 -41.39
C ARG A 206 -0.33 15.39 -42.47
N GLY A 207 -0.41 16.72 -42.49
CA GLY A 207 -0.74 17.50 -43.69
C GLY A 207 0.51 18.19 -44.25
N LYS A 208 0.97 17.72 -45.41
CA LYS A 208 2.01 18.35 -46.24
C LYS A 208 1.53 19.72 -46.75
N ARG A 209 2.44 20.70 -46.82
CA ARG A 209 2.49 21.65 -47.94
C ARG A 209 3.94 21.87 -48.34
N ASP A 210 4.22 21.47 -49.57
CA ASP A 210 5.42 21.74 -50.34
C ASP A 210 5.50 23.24 -50.65
N GLU A 211 6.70 23.82 -50.61
CA GLU A 211 7.06 24.91 -51.50
C GLU A 211 8.59 25.05 -51.63
N HIS A 212 8.96 25.56 -52.80
CA HIS A 212 10.13 25.24 -53.61
C HIS A 212 11.45 25.95 -53.22
N CYS A 213 12.53 25.28 -53.58
CA CYS A 213 13.94 25.71 -53.62
C CYS A 213 14.17 26.98 -54.46
N THR A 214 15.07 27.89 -54.03
CA THR A 214 16.12 28.47 -54.89
C THR A 214 17.37 28.89 -54.09
N ASP A 215 18.53 28.68 -54.71
CA ASP A 215 19.91 28.87 -54.26
C ASP A 215 20.33 30.31 -53.88
N ARG A 216 21.27 30.45 -52.92
CA ARG A 216 22.70 30.79 -53.17
C ARG A 216 23.54 31.02 -51.89
N PRO A 217 24.89 30.92 -51.97
CA PRO A 217 25.79 30.67 -50.83
C PRO A 217 26.59 31.90 -50.37
N GLY A 218 27.19 31.81 -49.17
CA GLY A 218 28.36 32.64 -48.85
C GLY A 218 28.72 32.80 -47.37
N LEU A 219 29.91 32.27 -47.03
CA LEU A 219 30.94 32.86 -46.17
C LEU A 219 30.92 32.65 -44.63
N HIS A 220 31.94 31.90 -44.19
CA HIS A 220 32.91 32.19 -43.11
C HIS A 220 32.41 32.53 -41.68
N SER A 221 33.03 32.13 -40.57
CA SER A 221 34.21 31.32 -40.23
C SER A 221 34.38 31.42 -38.71
N GLY A 222 34.70 30.31 -38.03
CA GLY A 222 35.37 30.27 -36.72
C GLY A 222 34.56 30.78 -35.51
N HIS A 223 34.91 30.52 -34.27
CA HIS A 223 35.81 29.56 -33.62
C HIS A 223 35.54 29.72 -32.11
N HIS A 224 35.72 28.64 -31.34
CA HIS A 224 36.00 28.63 -29.90
C HIS A 224 34.97 29.07 -28.84
N SER A 225 34.50 28.07 -28.08
CA SER A 225 34.38 28.15 -26.61
C SER A 225 35.78 28.24 -25.96
N PRO A 226 35.95 28.70 -24.70
CA PRO A 226 35.66 27.84 -23.54
C PRO A 226 35.23 28.54 -22.21
N ILE A 227 34.57 27.75 -21.36
CA ILE A 227 34.76 27.50 -19.91
C ILE A 227 35.26 28.66 -19.01
N GLY A 228 34.55 28.89 -17.89
CA GLY A 228 35.05 29.61 -16.73
C GLY A 228 34.28 29.25 -15.44
N GLU A 229 35.01 28.69 -14.47
CA GLU A 229 34.59 28.18 -13.16
C GLU A 229 34.27 29.26 -12.10
N ALA A 230 33.87 28.75 -10.92
CA ALA A 230 33.93 29.34 -9.58
C ALA A 230 32.77 30.28 -9.20
N GLY A 231 32.19 30.23 -8.00
CA GLY A 231 32.55 29.58 -6.74
C GLY A 231 31.96 30.43 -5.60
N ALA A 232 31.85 29.81 -4.42
CA ALA A 232 31.70 30.43 -3.10
C ALA A 232 30.32 30.97 -2.63
N MET A 233 29.70 30.15 -1.76
CA MET A 233 29.48 30.40 -0.33
C MET A 233 28.97 31.76 0.21
N ARG A 234 27.93 31.61 1.05
CA ARG A 234 27.52 32.42 2.23
C ARG A 234 26.83 33.76 1.95
N ARG A 235 25.59 33.87 2.45
CA ARG A 235 25.29 34.53 3.73
C ARG A 235 23.84 34.32 4.15
N ALA A 236 23.68 33.96 5.42
CA ALA A 236 22.43 34.09 6.15
C ALA A 236 22.04 35.56 6.30
N ARG A 237 20.75 35.87 6.16
CA ARG A 237 20.10 36.99 6.85
C ARG A 237 18.70 36.56 7.28
N ARG A 238 18.49 36.50 8.59
CA ARG A 238 17.19 36.71 9.24
C ARG A 238 16.92 38.22 9.27
N CYS A 239 15.67 38.58 9.06
CA CYS A 239 14.88 39.76 9.47
C CYS A 239 13.58 39.63 8.67
N ALA A 240 12.36 39.66 9.19
CA ALA A 240 11.82 40.08 10.48
C ALA A 240 10.71 39.10 10.92
#